data_AF-A0A1B6IP00-F1
#
_entry.id   AF-A0A1B6IP00-F1
#
_cell.length_a   1.000
_cell.length_b   1.000
_cell.length_c   1.000
_cell.angle_alpha   90.00
_cell.angle_beta   90.00
_cell.angle_gamma   90.00
#
_symmetry.space_group_name_H-M   'P 1'
#
loop_
_entity.id
_entity.type
_entity.pdbx_description
1 polymer ?
#
loop_
_entity_poly.entity_id
_entity_poly.type
_entity_poly.pdbx_seq_one_letter_code
_entity_poly.pdbx_strand_id
1 'polypeptide(L)'
;TVVAGTVDGLVSIRRREEDVATGPTKRKKVTYRNVGDFLPSSSFSHDTIISAGNQVLVSNPTKIKESKHDTHLRKFEYSKALDSVLSSYIVNKTPHVTVTLFQELSRRKGLINALAGRDGKSLASILRFLVRFIGDYRFTRVLIEVANCVLDIYGDHLGDTGPEACQLFVRLAKKLREEEQLTMTLLSLQGAMQMLLAGSSAGEANKDMMETMQPSDMARQNLVISVS
;
A
#
# COMPACT_ATOMS: atom_id res chain seq x y z
N THR A 1 -28.62 -40.30 29.90
CA THR A 1 -27.26 -40.09 30.44
C THR A 1 -26.31 -40.91 29.63
N VAL A 2 -25.18 -40.33 29.21
CA VAL A 2 -24.12 -41.03 28.47
C VAL A 2 -22.86 -40.98 29.31
N VAL A 3 -22.16 -42.12 29.39
CA VAL A 3 -20.92 -42.28 30.13
C VAL A 3 -19.85 -42.76 29.16
N ALA A 4 -18.71 -42.08 29.14
CA ALA A 4 -17.55 -42.47 28.34
C ALA A 4 -16.26 -42.37 29.17
N GLY A 5 -15.39 -43.38 29.06
CA GLY A 5 -14.04 -43.36 29.62
C GLY A 5 -13.04 -42.76 28.63
N THR A 6 -12.14 -41.91 29.11
CA THR A 6 -11.03 -41.35 28.32
C THR A 6 -9.76 -42.19 28.51
N VAL A 7 -8.83 -42.06 27.57
CA VAL A 7 -7.55 -42.80 27.58
C VAL A 7 -6.62 -42.40 28.73
N ASP A 8 -6.89 -41.26 29.37
CA ASP A 8 -6.17 -40.77 30.56
C ASP A 8 -6.72 -41.35 31.88
N GLY A 9 -7.63 -42.33 31.80
CA GLY A 9 -8.24 -43.00 32.97
C GLY A 9 -9.35 -42.20 33.66
N LEU A 10 -9.80 -41.09 33.05
CA LEU A 10 -10.90 -40.28 33.57
C LEU A 10 -12.25 -40.73 32.95
N VAL A 11 -13.32 -40.66 33.73
CA VAL A 11 -14.67 -41.03 33.27
C VAL A 11 -15.53 -39.77 33.17
N SER A 12 -16.03 -39.47 31.97
CA SER A 12 -16.92 -38.35 31.71
C SER A 12 -18.38 -38.84 31.68
N ILE A 13 -19.19 -38.30 32.60
CA ILE A 13 -20.62 -38.59 32.70
C ILE A 13 -21.39 -37.33 32.27
N ARG A 14 -22.15 -37.41 31.17
CA ARG A 14 -23.07 -36.35 30.75
C ARG A 14 -24.52 -36.80 30.86
N ARG A 15 -25.28 -36.11 31.71
CA ARG A 15 -26.74 -36.25 31.76
C ARG A 15 -27.34 -35.24 30.77
N ARG A 16 -28.09 -35.74 29.79
CA ARG A 16 -28.95 -34.90 28.95
C ARG A 16 -30.11 -34.46 29.82
N GLU A 17 -30.26 -33.17 30.05
CA GLU A 17 -31.48 -32.60 30.60
C GLU A 17 -32.55 -32.63 29.51
N GLU A 18 -33.76 -33.04 29.86
CA GLU A 18 -34.91 -32.95 28.96
C GLU A 18 -35.42 -31.52 29.01
N ASP A 19 -35.35 -30.83 27.88
CA ASP A 19 -35.91 -29.49 27.73
C ASP A 19 -37.44 -29.59 27.86
N VAL A 20 -37.96 -29.24 29.04
CA VAL A 20 -39.40 -28.96 29.19
C VAL A 20 -39.68 -27.70 28.40
N ALA A 21 -40.34 -27.87 27.26
CA ALA A 21 -40.68 -26.80 26.34
C ALA A 21 -41.44 -25.67 27.04
N THR A 22 -40.73 -24.59 27.36
CA THR A 22 -41.30 -23.30 27.74
C THR A 22 -41.19 -22.37 26.53
N GLY A 23 -42.31 -21.70 26.22
CA GLY A 23 -42.66 -21.04 24.94
C GLY A 23 -41.65 -20.07 24.29
N PRO A 24 -41.97 -19.55 23.09
CA PRO A 24 -41.00 -18.89 22.22
C PRO A 24 -40.60 -17.51 22.76
N THR A 25 -39.35 -17.37 23.22
CA THR A 25 -38.77 -16.06 23.55
C THR A 25 -38.37 -15.33 22.27
N LYS A 26 -39.00 -14.19 21.98
CA LYS A 26 -38.64 -13.29 20.86
C LYS A 26 -37.21 -12.75 21.06
N ARG A 27 -36.25 -13.27 20.30
CA ARG A 27 -34.88 -12.71 20.25
C ARG A 27 -34.91 -11.35 19.55
N LYS A 28 -34.62 -10.27 20.27
CA LYS A 28 -34.40 -8.94 19.69
C LYS A 28 -33.16 -9.01 18.80
N LYS A 29 -33.32 -8.74 17.50
CA LYS A 29 -32.19 -8.60 16.56
C LYS A 29 -31.46 -7.31 16.87
N VAL A 30 -30.24 -7.40 17.39
CA VAL A 30 -29.31 -6.27 17.47
C VAL A 30 -28.64 -6.14 16.10
N THR A 31 -28.88 -5.04 15.41
CA THR A 31 -28.19 -4.72 14.15
C THR A 31 -26.92 -3.94 14.45
N TYR A 32 -25.75 -4.54 14.23
CA TYR A 32 -24.47 -3.83 14.20
C TYR A 32 -24.36 -3.06 12.88
N ARG A 33 -25.01 -1.90 12.83
CA ARG A 33 -24.77 -0.90 11.79
C ARG A 33 -23.70 0.02 12.36
N ASN A 34 -22.43 -0.35 12.15
CA ASN A 34 -21.23 0.50 12.11
C ASN A 34 -19.99 -0.34 12.44
N VAL A 35 -19.41 -0.96 11.43
CA VAL A 35 -17.97 -1.26 11.43
C VAL A 35 -17.45 -0.62 10.15
N GLY A 36 -16.60 0.40 10.31
CA GLY A 36 -16.09 1.22 9.21
C GLY A 36 -15.15 0.46 8.28
N ASP A 37 -15.11 0.91 7.03
CA ASP A 37 -14.29 0.43 5.91
C ASP A 37 -12.78 0.68 6.07
N PHE A 38 -12.16 0.30 7.19
CA PHE A 38 -10.74 0.52 7.45
C PHE A 38 -9.93 -0.74 7.81
N LEU A 39 -10.26 -1.89 7.21
CA LEU A 39 -9.38 -3.07 7.23
C LEU A 39 -9.29 -3.70 5.83
N PRO A 40 -8.08 -4.00 5.32
CA PRO A 40 -7.91 -4.72 4.07
C PRO A 40 -8.39 -6.16 4.29
N SER A 41 -9.55 -6.50 3.73
CA SER A 41 -10.07 -7.87 3.73
C SER A 41 -9.29 -8.73 2.73
N SER A 42 -8.07 -9.06 3.09
CA SER A 42 -7.30 -10.16 2.52
C SER A 42 -6.70 -10.93 3.68
N SER A 43 -7.16 -12.17 3.85
CA SER A 43 -6.82 -13.16 4.89
C SER A 43 -7.84 -13.20 6.03
N PHE A 44 -8.44 -14.38 6.22
CA PHE A 44 -9.44 -14.76 7.24
C PHE A 44 -10.93 -14.49 6.93
N SER A 45 -11.38 -14.95 5.77
CA SER A 45 -12.73 -15.54 5.65
C SER A 45 -12.62 -17.05 5.84
N HIS A 46 -12.13 -17.48 7.00
CA HIS A 46 -12.35 -18.85 7.45
C HIS A 46 -13.79 -18.87 7.97
N ASP A 47 -14.75 -19.02 7.05
CA ASP A 47 -16.14 -19.23 7.43
C ASP A 47 -16.16 -20.44 8.36
N THR A 48 -16.39 -20.15 9.64
CA THR A 48 -16.46 -21.15 10.68
C THR A 48 -17.73 -21.96 10.42
N ILE A 49 -17.54 -23.21 10.00
CA ILE A 49 -18.59 -24.21 9.96
C ILE A 49 -18.95 -24.55 11.41
N ILE A 50 -19.93 -23.85 11.98
CA ILE A 50 -20.59 -24.30 13.21
C ILE A 50 -21.66 -25.29 12.79
N SER A 51 -21.28 -26.57 12.72
CA SER A 51 -22.22 -27.67 12.53
C SER A 51 -22.99 -27.91 13.83
N ALA A 52 -24.17 -27.30 13.93
CA ALA A 52 -25.22 -27.68 14.87
C ALA A 52 -26.41 -28.20 14.05
N GLY A 53 -26.37 -29.49 13.70
CA GLY A 53 -27.47 -30.23 13.08
C GLY A 53 -27.72 -29.93 11.61
N ASN A 54 -27.28 -30.85 10.72
CA ASN A 54 -27.74 -31.17 9.36
C ASN A 54 -28.34 -30.09 8.41
N GLN A 55 -28.17 -28.79 8.64
CA GLN A 55 -28.53 -27.74 7.70
C GLN A 55 -27.30 -26.95 7.31
N VAL A 56 -26.76 -27.29 6.13
CA VAL A 56 -25.78 -26.45 5.44
C VAL A 56 -26.55 -25.28 4.84
N LEU A 57 -26.58 -24.15 5.55
CA LEU A 57 -27.01 -22.88 4.97
C LEU A 57 -25.92 -22.43 3.99
N VAL A 58 -26.02 -22.83 2.73
CA VAL A 58 -25.23 -22.23 1.65
C VAL A 58 -25.72 -20.79 1.50
N SER A 59 -25.03 -19.84 2.13
CA SER A 59 -25.20 -18.43 1.79
C SER A 59 -24.76 -18.27 0.34
N ASN A 60 -25.70 -17.92 -0.55
CA ASN A 60 -25.34 -17.51 -1.90
C ASN A 60 -24.36 -16.33 -1.77
N PRO A 61 -23.14 -16.41 -2.33
CA PRO A 61 -22.26 -15.25 -2.32
C PRO A 61 -22.99 -14.13 -3.05
N THR A 62 -23.26 -13.04 -2.36
CA THR A 62 -23.78 -11.82 -2.97
C THR A 62 -22.85 -11.49 -4.12
N LYS A 63 -23.37 -11.48 -5.36
CA LYS A 63 -22.57 -11.19 -6.56
C LYS A 63 -21.84 -9.86 -6.33
N ILE A 64 -20.53 -9.93 -6.14
CA ILE A 64 -19.68 -8.73 -6.07
C ILE A 64 -19.82 -8.07 -7.43
N LYS A 65 -20.46 -6.90 -7.47
CA LYS A 65 -20.67 -6.17 -8.71
C LYS A 65 -19.31 -5.65 -9.16
N GLU A 66 -18.81 -6.18 -10.28
CA GLU A 66 -17.57 -5.71 -10.88
C GLU A 66 -17.64 -4.19 -11.15
N SER A 67 -16.50 -3.51 -10.94
CA SER A 67 -16.41 -2.09 -11.20
C SER A 67 -16.53 -1.82 -12.69
N LYS A 68 -17.02 -0.62 -13.06
CA LYS A 68 -17.14 -0.22 -14.48
C LYS A 68 -15.81 -0.30 -15.22
N HIS A 69 -14.70 0.10 -14.58
CA HIS A 69 -13.37 0.00 -15.21
C HIS A 69 -12.91 -1.45 -15.38
N ASP A 70 -13.27 -2.36 -14.46
CA ASP A 70 -12.92 -3.79 -14.58
C ASP A 70 -13.63 -4.44 -15.76
N THR A 71 -14.90 -4.08 -16.01
CA THR A 71 -15.63 -4.54 -17.19
C THR A 71 -14.93 -4.10 -18.48
N HIS A 72 -14.45 -2.86 -18.57
CA HIS A 72 -13.70 -2.37 -19.73
C HIS A 72 -12.34 -3.08 -19.88
N LEU A 73 -11.63 -3.31 -18.78
CA LEU A 73 -10.36 -4.05 -18.79
C LEU A 73 -10.52 -5.49 -19.29
N ARG A 74 -11.63 -6.16 -18.93
CA ARG A 74 -11.95 -7.52 -19.42
C ARG A 74 -12.26 -7.55 -20.92
N LYS A 75 -12.79 -6.45 -21.47
CA LYS A 75 -13.10 -6.29 -22.88
C LYS A 75 -11.95 -5.70 -23.70
N PHE A 76 -10.77 -5.49 -23.11
CA PHE A 76 -9.62 -4.84 -23.74
C PHE A 76 -9.91 -3.39 -24.20
N GLU A 77 -10.92 -2.74 -23.62
CA GLU A 77 -11.32 -1.36 -23.94
C GLU A 77 -10.55 -0.37 -23.05
N TYR A 78 -9.22 -0.30 -23.22
CA TYR A 78 -8.33 0.41 -22.30
C TYR A 78 -8.58 1.92 -22.22
N SER A 79 -8.86 2.58 -23.34
CA SER A 79 -9.15 4.02 -23.36
C SER A 79 -10.42 4.35 -22.57
N LYS A 80 -11.47 3.53 -22.73
CA LYS A 80 -12.75 3.66 -21.99
C LYS A 80 -12.58 3.37 -20.50
N ALA A 81 -11.74 2.39 -20.16
CA ALA A 81 -11.38 2.13 -18.77
C ALA A 81 -10.77 3.38 -18.12
N LEU A 82 -9.82 4.02 -18.82
CA LEU A 82 -9.14 5.22 -18.36
C LEU A 82 -10.10 6.42 -18.23
N ASP A 83 -10.99 6.63 -19.20
CA ASP A 83 -12.03 7.68 -19.12
C ASP A 83 -12.95 7.49 -17.91
N SER A 84 -13.27 6.24 -17.58
CA SER A 84 -14.16 5.94 -16.47
C SER A 84 -13.57 6.30 -15.10
N VAL A 85 -12.24 6.31 -14.95
CA VAL A 85 -11.56 6.65 -13.69
C VAL A 85 -11.02 8.08 -13.64
N LEU A 86 -10.92 8.76 -14.78
CA LEU A 86 -10.51 10.17 -14.87
C LEU A 86 -11.64 11.16 -14.62
N SER A 87 -12.84 10.68 -14.30
CA SER A 87 -13.94 11.52 -13.84
C SER A 87 -13.54 12.32 -12.60
N SER A 88 -13.88 13.61 -12.58
CA SER A 88 -13.57 14.53 -11.47
C SER A 88 -14.00 13.97 -10.10
N TYR A 89 -15.11 13.23 -10.04
CA TYR A 89 -15.56 12.60 -8.80
C TYR A 89 -14.56 11.58 -8.25
N ILE A 90 -14.07 10.67 -9.11
CA ILE A 90 -13.15 9.60 -8.73
C ILE A 90 -11.77 10.17 -8.45
N VAL A 91 -11.29 11.08 -9.30
CA VAL A 91 -9.99 11.75 -9.11
C VAL A 91 -9.93 12.49 -7.77
N ASN A 92 -11.02 13.13 -7.34
CA ASN A 92 -11.05 13.86 -6.08
C ASN A 92 -11.27 12.96 -4.86
N LYS A 93 -12.17 11.97 -4.94
CA LYS A 93 -12.50 11.13 -3.77
C LYS A 93 -11.58 9.93 -3.60
N THR A 94 -11.22 9.28 -4.69
CA THR A 94 -10.52 7.99 -4.69
C THR A 94 -9.42 7.96 -5.76
N PRO A 95 -8.38 8.83 -5.67
CA PRO A 95 -7.32 8.91 -6.67
C PRO A 95 -6.52 7.60 -6.79
N HIS A 96 -6.45 6.80 -5.72
CA HIS A 96 -5.84 5.48 -5.73
C HIS A 96 -6.48 4.52 -6.74
N VAL A 97 -7.77 4.67 -7.05
CA VAL A 97 -8.45 3.87 -8.10
C VAL A 97 -7.90 4.20 -9.48
N THR A 98 -7.63 5.47 -9.76
CA THR A 98 -7.02 5.89 -11.02
C THR A 98 -5.58 5.38 -11.14
N VAL A 99 -4.80 5.46 -10.06
CA VAL A 99 -3.40 4.98 -10.03
C VAL A 99 -3.32 3.46 -10.18
N THR A 100 -4.20 2.72 -9.50
CA THR A 100 -4.28 1.25 -9.63
C THR A 100 -4.66 0.84 -11.06
N LEU A 101 -5.54 1.60 -11.73
CA LEU A 101 -5.81 1.36 -13.14
C LEU A 101 -4.56 1.59 -14.01
N PHE A 102 -3.82 2.68 -13.81
CA PHE A 102 -2.56 2.92 -14.53
C PHE A 102 -1.55 1.78 -14.33
N GLN A 103 -1.41 1.32 -13.09
CA GLN A 103 -0.53 0.20 -12.76
C GLN A 103 -0.98 -1.09 -13.45
N GLU A 104 -2.29 -1.36 -13.49
CA GLU A 104 -2.84 -2.54 -14.16
C GLU A 104 -2.68 -2.45 -15.69
N LEU A 105 -2.81 -1.26 -16.28
CA LEU A 105 -2.54 -1.03 -17.70
C LEU A 105 -1.06 -1.24 -18.05
N SER A 106 -0.14 -0.80 -17.19
CA SER A 106 1.29 -1.07 -17.33
C SER A 106 1.58 -2.57 -17.32
N ARG A 107 1.05 -3.30 -16.32
CA ARG A 107 1.21 -4.76 -16.22
C ARG A 107 0.72 -5.52 -17.46
N ARG A 108 -0.35 -5.04 -18.08
CA ARG A 108 -0.95 -5.64 -19.29
C ARG A 108 -0.30 -5.17 -20.59
N LYS A 109 0.72 -4.31 -20.54
CA LYS A 109 1.29 -3.61 -21.71
C LYS A 109 0.22 -2.87 -22.52
N GLY A 110 -0.87 -2.46 -21.86
CA GLY A 110 -2.00 -1.75 -22.44
C GLY A 110 -1.93 -0.23 -22.27
N LEU A 111 -0.91 0.27 -21.56
CA LEU A 111 -0.75 1.69 -21.25
C LEU A 111 -0.62 2.55 -22.51
N ILE A 112 0.22 2.15 -23.46
CA ILE A 112 0.39 2.86 -24.74
C ILE A 112 -0.95 2.93 -25.49
N ASN A 113 -1.67 1.81 -25.58
CA ASN A 113 -2.98 1.75 -26.25
C ASN A 113 -4.05 2.60 -25.55
N ALA A 114 -3.97 2.75 -24.22
CA ALA A 114 -4.89 3.60 -23.46
C ALA A 114 -4.64 5.10 -23.66
N LEU A 115 -3.37 5.46 -23.90
CA LEU A 115 -2.88 6.83 -23.99
C LEU A 115 -2.81 7.36 -25.42
N ALA A 116 -2.59 6.50 -26.42
CA ALA A 116 -2.45 6.88 -27.83
C ALA A 116 -3.76 7.38 -28.44
N GLY A 117 -3.65 8.30 -29.40
CA GLY A 117 -4.78 8.79 -30.20
C GLY A 117 -5.84 9.57 -29.41
N ARG A 118 -5.47 10.17 -28.26
CA ARG A 118 -6.39 10.96 -27.44
C ARG A 118 -6.46 12.39 -27.94
N ASP A 119 -7.65 12.98 -27.85
CA ASP A 119 -7.87 14.39 -28.15
C ASP A 119 -7.23 15.29 -27.08
N GLY A 120 -6.95 16.55 -27.44
CA GLY A 120 -6.29 17.50 -26.54
C GLY A 120 -7.00 17.68 -25.19
N LYS A 121 -8.33 17.59 -25.13
CA LYS A 121 -9.09 17.73 -23.86
C LYS A 121 -8.94 16.49 -22.98
N SER A 122 -9.02 15.30 -23.56
CA SER A 122 -8.80 14.04 -22.86
C SER A 122 -7.36 13.90 -22.40
N LEU A 123 -6.38 14.28 -23.22
CA LEU A 123 -4.98 14.35 -22.84
C LEU A 123 -4.77 15.34 -21.68
N ALA A 124 -5.39 16.51 -21.74
CA ALA A 124 -5.32 17.50 -20.66
C ALA A 124 -5.87 16.95 -19.32
N SER A 125 -6.86 16.05 -19.34
CA SER A 125 -7.36 15.41 -18.12
C SER A 125 -6.33 14.49 -17.46
N ILE A 126 -5.57 13.74 -18.27
CA ILE A 126 -4.46 12.89 -17.81
C ILE A 126 -3.34 13.77 -17.27
N LEU A 127 -2.93 14.79 -18.02
CA LEU A 127 -1.86 15.69 -17.61
C LEU A 127 -2.20 16.43 -16.32
N ARG A 128 -3.46 16.88 -16.14
CA ARG A 128 -3.92 17.44 -14.86
C ARG A 128 -3.79 16.46 -13.71
N PHE A 129 -4.11 15.19 -13.94
CA PHE A 129 -3.95 14.15 -12.93
C PHE A 129 -2.48 13.97 -12.56
N LEU A 130 -1.59 13.88 -13.55
CA LEU A 130 -0.14 13.79 -13.35
C LEU A 130 0.39 14.99 -12.57
N VAL A 131 0.14 16.22 -13.04
CA VAL A 131 0.60 17.45 -12.38
C VAL A 131 0.16 17.51 -10.91
N ARG A 132 -1.04 17.03 -10.60
CA ARG A 132 -1.59 17.05 -9.24
C ARG A 132 -0.97 16.02 -8.31
N PHE A 133 -0.69 14.80 -8.80
CA PHE A 133 -0.36 13.66 -7.95
C PHE A 133 1.07 13.12 -8.12
N ILE A 134 1.86 13.62 -9.07
CA ILE A 134 3.21 13.10 -9.33
C ILE A 134 4.17 13.26 -8.14
N GLY A 135 3.97 14.28 -7.30
CA GLY A 135 4.72 14.51 -6.06
C GLY A 135 4.23 13.69 -4.86
N ASP A 136 3.13 12.95 -4.97
CA ASP A 136 2.68 12.06 -3.90
C ASP A 136 3.50 10.76 -3.93
N TYR A 137 4.37 10.56 -2.93
CA TYR A 137 5.28 9.41 -2.84
C TYR A 137 4.59 8.04 -3.04
N ARG A 138 3.30 7.93 -2.71
CA ARG A 138 2.51 6.70 -2.87
C ARG A 138 2.24 6.37 -4.33
N PHE A 139 2.16 7.40 -5.16
CA PHE A 139 1.76 7.32 -6.56
C PHE A 139 2.92 7.58 -7.52
N THR A 140 3.94 8.32 -7.09
CA THR A 140 5.08 8.75 -7.90
C THR A 140 5.66 7.65 -8.78
N ARG A 141 5.92 6.45 -8.24
CA ARG A 141 6.50 5.35 -9.01
C ARG A 141 5.69 5.00 -10.25
N VAL A 142 4.36 4.87 -10.11
CA VAL A 142 3.46 4.54 -11.23
C VAL A 142 3.29 5.76 -12.14
N LEU A 143 3.17 6.96 -11.57
CA LEU A 143 2.92 8.17 -12.34
C LEU A 143 4.12 8.64 -13.17
N ILE A 144 5.35 8.36 -12.74
CA ILE A 144 6.56 8.59 -13.56
C ILE A 144 6.53 7.70 -14.79
N GLU A 145 6.17 6.42 -14.65
CA GLU A 145 6.05 5.51 -15.78
C GLU A 145 4.99 6.00 -16.79
N VAL A 146 3.83 6.44 -16.28
CA VAL A 146 2.79 7.03 -17.12
C VAL A 146 3.27 8.32 -17.78
N ALA A 147 3.97 9.20 -17.06
CA ALA A 147 4.50 10.45 -17.60
C ALA A 147 5.50 10.20 -18.72
N ASN A 148 6.42 9.25 -18.56
CA ASN A 148 7.36 8.85 -19.60
C ASN A 148 6.61 8.34 -20.84
N CYS A 149 5.63 7.45 -20.66
CA CYS A 149 4.83 6.95 -21.77
C CYS A 149 4.05 8.06 -22.50
N VAL A 150 3.56 9.07 -21.78
CA VAL A 150 2.90 10.24 -22.40
C VAL A 150 3.91 11.06 -23.21
N LEU A 151 5.14 11.25 -22.69
CA LEU A 151 6.19 11.96 -23.40
C LEU A 151 6.66 11.19 -24.65
N ASP A 152 6.77 9.86 -24.57
CA ASP A 152 7.14 9.03 -25.73
C ASP A 152 6.12 9.11 -26.87
N ILE A 153 4.82 9.25 -26.55
CA ILE A 153 3.75 9.31 -27.55
C ILE A 153 3.59 10.72 -28.14
N TYR A 154 3.67 11.76 -27.30
CA TYR A 154 3.29 13.12 -27.68
C TYR A 154 4.47 14.10 -27.76
N GLY A 155 5.68 13.69 -27.35
CA GLY A 155 6.85 14.55 -27.24
C GLY A 155 7.23 15.25 -28.55
N ASP A 156 7.25 14.49 -29.66
CA ASP A 156 7.61 15.01 -30.98
C ASP A 156 6.55 15.93 -31.59
N HIS A 157 5.30 15.81 -31.16
CA HIS A 157 4.13 16.49 -31.72
C HIS A 157 3.39 17.36 -30.70
N LEU A 158 4.13 17.96 -29.75
CA LEU A 158 3.52 18.74 -28.67
C LEU A 158 2.63 19.88 -29.21
N GLY A 159 3.03 20.52 -30.31
CA GLY A 159 2.29 21.60 -30.96
C GLY A 159 0.88 21.22 -31.43
N ASP A 160 0.66 19.94 -31.76
CA ASP A 160 -0.61 19.45 -32.31
C ASP A 160 -1.64 19.10 -31.22
N THR A 161 -1.18 18.94 -29.97
CA THR A 161 -2.04 18.55 -28.84
C THR A 161 -2.94 19.67 -28.30
N GLY A 162 -2.71 20.91 -28.74
CA GLY A 162 -3.47 22.10 -28.37
C GLY A 162 -2.89 22.89 -27.19
N PRO A 163 -3.29 24.15 -27.01
CA PRO A 163 -2.63 25.09 -26.10
C PRO A 163 -2.75 24.69 -24.62
N GLU A 164 -3.87 24.08 -24.23
CA GLU A 164 -4.10 23.64 -22.86
C GLU A 164 -3.15 22.50 -22.44
N ALA A 165 -2.98 21.50 -23.31
CA ALA A 165 -2.07 20.38 -23.08
C ALA A 165 -0.62 20.86 -22.99
N CYS A 166 -0.19 21.74 -23.90
CA CYS A 166 1.14 22.37 -23.86
C CYS A 166 1.42 23.07 -22.52
N GLN A 167 0.47 23.86 -22.01
CA GLN A 167 0.62 24.52 -20.71
C GLN A 167 0.76 23.50 -19.58
N LEU A 168 0.04 22.39 -19.64
CA LEU A 168 0.13 21.33 -18.63
C LEU A 168 1.46 20.58 -18.70
N PHE A 169 2.03 20.36 -19.88
CA PHE A 169 3.39 19.83 -20.01
C PHE A 169 4.43 20.75 -19.36
N VAL A 170 4.32 22.07 -19.60
CA VAL A 170 5.21 23.05 -18.94
C VAL A 170 5.05 23.02 -17.42
N ARG A 171 3.81 22.94 -16.93
CA ARG A 171 3.54 22.80 -15.48
C ARG A 171 4.08 21.50 -14.91
N LEU A 172 3.96 20.40 -15.63
CA LEU A 172 4.50 19.10 -15.24
C LEU A 172 6.03 19.17 -15.11
N ALA A 173 6.71 19.73 -16.11
CA ALA A 173 8.16 19.93 -16.08
C ALA A 173 8.60 20.83 -14.92
N LYS A 174 7.87 21.92 -14.65
CA LYS A 174 8.12 22.77 -13.49
C LYS A 174 7.97 21.99 -12.18
N LYS A 175 6.88 21.23 -12.05
CA LYS A 175 6.60 20.45 -10.84
C LYS A 175 7.67 19.38 -10.60
N LEU A 176 8.11 18.69 -11.66
CA LEU A 176 9.18 17.71 -11.58
C LEU A 176 10.50 18.32 -11.10
N ARG A 177 10.88 19.50 -11.59
CA ARG A 177 12.09 20.21 -11.09
C ARG A 177 11.99 20.59 -9.61
N GLU A 178 10.81 21.00 -9.17
CA GLU A 178 10.57 21.31 -7.75
C GLU A 178 10.77 20.05 -6.87
N GLU A 179 10.22 18.90 -7.29
CA GLU A 179 10.36 17.63 -6.58
C GLU A 179 11.81 17.11 -6.62
N GLU A 180 12.52 17.29 -7.74
CA GLU A 180 13.94 16.93 -7.88
C GLU A 180 14.80 17.75 -6.90
N GLN A 181 14.63 19.07 -6.88
CA GLN A 181 15.36 19.96 -5.98
C GLN A 181 15.07 19.64 -4.50
N LEU A 182 13.81 19.34 -4.17
CA LEU A 182 13.42 18.90 -2.84
C LEU A 182 14.13 17.59 -2.46
N THR A 183 14.13 16.62 -3.36
CA THR A 183 14.79 15.32 -3.15
C THR A 183 16.29 15.50 -2.91
N MET A 184 16.97 16.32 -3.71
CA MET A 184 18.40 16.60 -3.53
C MET A 184 18.70 17.27 -2.18
N THR A 185 17.82 18.18 -1.74
CA THR A 185 17.94 18.86 -0.44
C THR A 185 17.73 17.89 0.73
N LEU A 186 16.77 16.97 0.61
CA LEU A 186 16.53 15.95 1.62
C LEU A 186 17.67 14.93 1.69
N LEU A 187 18.24 14.54 0.54
CA LEU A 187 19.39 13.64 0.48
C LEU A 187 20.64 14.27 1.09
N SER A 188 20.90 15.56 0.86
CA SER A 188 22.04 16.25 1.46
C SER A 188 21.91 16.36 2.99
N LEU A 189 20.70 16.66 3.48
CA LEU A 189 20.40 16.66 4.91
C LEU A 189 20.59 15.26 5.53
N GLN A 190 20.09 14.22 4.87
CA GLN A 190 20.27 12.84 5.30
C GLN A 190 21.75 12.48 5.41
N GLY A 191 22.57 12.85 4.41
CA GLY A 191 24.02 12.64 4.44
C GLY A 191 24.71 13.38 5.60
N ALA A 192 24.33 14.63 5.85
CA ALA A 192 24.85 15.41 6.99
C ALA A 192 24.51 14.75 8.33
N MET A 193 23.28 14.26 8.51
CA MET A 193 22.87 13.54 9.71
C MET A 193 23.63 12.23 9.89
N GLN A 194 23.85 11.48 8.80
CA GLN A 194 24.64 10.24 8.84
C GLN A 194 26.09 10.50 9.25
N MET A 195 26.72 11.58 8.77
CA MET A 195 28.07 11.97 9.20
C MET A 195 28.14 12.32 10.69
N LEU A 196 27.14 13.04 11.22
CA LEU A 196 27.10 13.37 12.65
C LEU A 196 26.92 12.12 13.53
N LEU A 197 26.04 11.20 13.14
CA LEU A 197 25.83 9.94 13.86
C LEU A 197 27.07 9.03 13.79
N ALA A 198 27.73 8.95 12.64
CA ALA A 198 28.99 8.23 12.48
C ALA A 198 30.13 8.84 13.32
N GLY A 199 30.22 10.18 13.38
CA GLY A 199 31.19 10.89 14.20
C GLY A 199 30.97 10.68 15.70
N SER A 200 29.71 10.67 16.16
CA SER A 200 29.38 10.43 17.58
C SER A 200 29.75 9.02 18.03
N SER A 201 29.43 8.00 17.23
CA SER A 201 29.75 6.60 17.53
C SER A 201 31.26 6.31 17.46
N ALA A 202 32.00 6.99 16.58
CA ALA A 202 33.45 6.91 16.56
C ALA A 202 34.11 7.43 17.86
N GLY A 203 33.51 8.43 18.51
CA GLY A 203 33.97 8.95 19.80
C GLY A 203 33.84 7.95 20.95
N GLU A 204 32.74 7.18 20.97
CA GLU A 204 32.51 6.11 21.96
C GLU A 204 33.49 4.95 21.76
N ALA A 205 33.67 4.47 20.52
CA ALA A 205 34.64 3.42 20.22
C ALA A 205 36.08 3.84 20.58
N ASN A 206 36.46 5.09 20.33
CA ASN A 206 37.80 5.58 20.69
C ASN A 206 37.98 5.68 22.22
N LYS A 207 36.92 6.04 22.96
CA LYS A 207 36.95 6.05 24.43
C LYS A 207 37.12 4.65 25.00
N ASP A 208 36.39 3.66 24.49
CA ASP A 208 36.52 2.26 24.91
C ASP A 208 37.91 1.70 24.58
N MET A 209 38.47 2.04 23.41
CA MET A 209 39.85 1.68 23.07
C MET A 209 40.87 2.36 24.00
N MET A 210 40.69 3.65 24.32
CA MET A 210 41.60 4.39 25.20
C MET A 210 41.52 3.92 26.66
N GLU A 211 40.35 3.48 27.12
CA GLU A 211 40.16 2.84 28.43
C GLU A 211 40.82 1.46 28.47
N THR A 212 40.74 0.69 27.38
CA THR A 212 41.43 -0.61 27.25
C THR A 212 42.95 -0.49 27.17
N MET A 213 43.48 0.65 26.71
CA MET A 213 44.92 0.94 26.62
C MET A 213 45.52 1.50 27.91
N GLN A 214 44.74 1.68 28.98
CA GLN A 214 45.28 2.07 30.28
C GLN A 214 46.15 0.93 30.84
N PRO A 215 47.37 1.21 31.35
CA PRO A 215 48.16 0.20 32.02
C PRO A 215 47.40 -0.30 33.25
N SER A 216 47.30 -1.62 33.39
CA SER A 216 46.67 -2.25 34.56
C SER A 216 47.26 -1.72 35.87
N ASP A 217 46.46 -1.69 36.95
CA ASP A 217 46.90 -1.11 38.22
C ASP A 217 48.16 -1.78 38.79
N MET A 218 48.39 -3.06 38.47
CA MET A 218 49.63 -3.76 38.82
C MET A 218 50.86 -3.23 38.06
N ALA A 219 50.71 -2.84 36.79
CA ALA A 219 51.78 -2.27 35.98
C ALA A 219 52.17 -0.84 36.44
N ARG A 220 51.25 -0.12 37.10
CA ARG A 220 51.53 1.21 37.68
C ARG A 220 52.39 1.15 38.94
N GLN A 221 52.36 0.03 39.67
CA GLN A 221 53.02 -0.09 40.97
C GLN A 221 54.45 -0.63 40.88
N ASN A 222 54.73 -1.50 39.90
CA ASN A 222 56.04 -2.14 39.78
C ASN A 222 56.69 -1.81 38.44
N LEU A 223 57.73 -0.97 38.47
CA LEU A 223 58.57 -0.67 37.31
C LEU A 223 59.81 -1.59 37.32
N VAL A 224 59.81 -2.62 36.48
CA VAL A 224 60.95 -3.52 36.31
C VAL A 224 61.74 -3.07 35.07
N ILE A 225 62.91 -2.48 35.28
CA ILE A 225 63.86 -2.14 34.21
C ILE A 225 65.03 -3.11 34.32
N SER A 226 65.25 -3.95 33.31
CA SER A 226 66.50 -4.71 33.18
C SER A 226 67.53 -3.85 32.45
N VAL A 227 68.59 -3.47 33.14
CA VAL A 227 69.78 -2.87 32.53
C VAL A 227 70.84 -3.96 32.47
N SER A 228 71.34 -4.25 31.28
CA SER A 228 72.55 -5.07 31.07
C SER A 228 73.79 -4.31 31.47
#